data_AF-A0A4W5JNK9-F1
#
_entry.id   AF-A0A4W5JNK9-F1
#
_cell.length_a   1.000
_cell.length_b   1.000
_cell.length_c   1.000
_cell.angle_alpha   90.00
_cell.angle_beta   90.00
_cell.angle_gamma   90.00
#
_symmetry.space_group_name_H-M   'P 1'
#
loop_
_entity.id
_entity.type
_entity.pdbx_description
1 polymer ?
#
loop_
_entity_poly.entity_id
_entity_poly.type
_entity_poly.pdbx_seq_one_letter_code
_entity_poly.pdbx_strand_id
1 'polypeptide(L)'
;PQVSPLSFTPQRLDSDLYEQIREHFTLLCCTEIDTCRSTHSNFSKICENSTKVSRERNIQIFLQEFPVFTRTAVFHFQVAPKDKVCILKQHSSSAEGESCLDKEARKWSAKAAKDYKIISHGDRALQMLDRRFKLLSGDTGVSVEQKMVEVKESVRKAQVGLLLAQRYCYC
;
A
#
# COMPACT_ATOMS: atom_id res chain seq x y z
N PRO A 1 27.12 65.99 -59.73
CA PRO A 1 26.98 65.01 -58.62
C PRO A 1 25.94 65.52 -57.61
N GLN A 2 24.67 65.28 -57.91
CA GLN A 2 23.53 65.61 -57.04
C GLN A 2 23.38 64.49 -56.01
N VAL A 3 23.64 64.79 -54.75
CA VAL A 3 23.35 63.90 -53.62
C VAL A 3 21.85 63.99 -53.37
N SER A 4 21.13 62.90 -53.67
CA SER A 4 19.70 62.78 -53.41
C SER A 4 19.44 62.90 -51.90
N PRO A 5 18.52 63.76 -51.44
CA PRO A 5 18.14 63.78 -50.04
C PRO A 5 17.30 62.52 -49.79
N LEU A 6 17.80 61.64 -48.91
CA LEU A 6 17.04 60.55 -48.33
C LEU A 6 15.73 61.13 -47.78
N SER A 7 14.62 60.88 -48.48
CA SER A 7 13.28 61.22 -48.02
C SER A 7 12.92 60.27 -46.87
N PHE A 8 13.37 60.59 -45.66
CA PHE A 8 12.89 60.00 -44.42
C PHE A 8 11.46 60.50 -44.19
N THR A 9 10.47 59.68 -44.55
CA THR A 9 9.07 59.99 -44.28
C THR A 9 8.71 59.56 -42.85
N PRO A 10 7.97 60.37 -42.08
CA PRO A 10 7.58 60.04 -40.69
C PRO A 10 6.83 58.71 -40.57
N GLN A 11 6.11 58.31 -41.62
CA GLN A 11 5.45 57.00 -41.71
C GLN A 11 6.42 55.81 -41.67
N ARG A 12 7.65 55.98 -42.15
CA ARG A 12 8.67 54.93 -42.12
C ARG A 12 9.25 54.77 -40.71
N LEU A 13 9.37 55.86 -39.96
CA LEU A 13 9.78 55.84 -38.55
C LEU A 13 8.70 55.23 -37.64
N ASP A 14 7.43 55.59 -37.86
CA ASP A 14 6.31 55.00 -37.12
C ASP A 14 6.20 53.49 -37.39
N SER A 15 6.36 53.06 -38.64
CA SER A 15 6.31 51.64 -38.99
C SER A 15 7.43 50.82 -38.32
N ASP A 16 8.63 51.38 -38.23
CA ASP A 16 9.80 50.70 -37.63
C ASP A 16 9.66 50.58 -36.10
N LEU A 17 9.10 51.62 -35.46
CA LEU A 17 8.78 51.60 -34.04
C LEU A 17 7.69 50.56 -33.71
N TYR A 18 6.63 50.50 -34.52
CA TYR A 18 5.58 49.48 -34.36
C TYR A 18 6.13 48.06 -34.52
N GLU A 19 7.05 47.86 -35.48
CA GLU A 19 7.70 46.57 -35.70
C GLU A 19 8.55 46.16 -34.49
N GLN A 20 9.39 47.06 -33.95
CA GLN A 20 10.15 46.80 -32.72
C GLN A 20 9.26 46.46 -31.53
N ILE A 21 8.18 47.22 -31.32
CA ILE A 21 7.24 46.96 -30.23
C ILE A 21 6.61 45.57 -30.40
N ARG A 22 6.19 45.23 -31.63
CA ARG A 22 5.64 43.90 -31.94
C ARG A 22 6.64 42.78 -31.66
N GLU A 23 7.90 42.94 -32.07
CA GLU A 23 8.96 41.97 -31.81
C GLU A 23 9.20 41.78 -30.31
N HIS A 24 9.26 42.86 -29.53
CA HIS A 24 9.41 42.78 -28.07
C HIS A 24 8.24 42.08 -27.38
N PHE A 25 7.00 42.39 -27.75
CA PHE A 25 5.83 41.67 -27.24
C PHE A 25 5.83 40.19 -27.64
N THR A 26 6.24 39.88 -28.88
CA THR A 26 6.35 38.49 -29.34
C THR A 26 7.39 37.73 -28.52
N LEU A 27 8.57 38.32 -28.31
CA LEU A 27 9.63 37.72 -27.50
C LEU A 27 9.21 37.53 -26.04
N LEU A 28 8.51 38.52 -25.47
CA LEU A 28 7.97 38.44 -24.11
C LEU A 28 6.99 37.27 -23.98
N CYS A 29 6.01 37.18 -24.90
CA CYS A 29 5.04 36.09 -24.91
C CYS A 29 5.69 34.72 -25.10
N CYS A 30 6.67 34.60 -26.01
CA CYS A 30 7.41 33.35 -26.18
C CYS A 30 8.16 32.95 -24.89
N THR A 31 8.84 33.90 -24.26
CA THR A 31 9.59 33.66 -23.01
C THR A 31 8.65 33.25 -21.87
N GLU A 32 7.49 33.90 -21.76
CA GLU A 32 6.45 33.55 -20.79
C GLU A 32 5.93 32.13 -21.02
N ILE A 33 5.60 31.77 -22.26
CA ILE A 33 5.14 30.42 -22.63
C ILE A 33 6.20 29.38 -22.29
N ASP A 34 7.46 29.61 -22.64
CA ASP A 34 8.55 28.67 -22.38
C ASP A 34 8.78 28.48 -20.88
N THR A 35 8.71 29.58 -20.11
CA THR A 35 8.79 29.53 -18.65
C THR A 35 7.63 28.72 -18.07
N CYS A 36 6.40 28.98 -18.50
CA CYS A 36 5.20 28.24 -18.08
C CYS A 36 5.28 26.75 -18.43
N ARG A 37 5.80 26.41 -19.61
CA ARG A 37 6.00 25.00 -20.02
C ARG A 37 7.06 24.32 -19.16
N SER A 38 8.16 25.00 -18.86
CA SER A 38 9.23 24.50 -18.00
C SER A 38 8.73 24.24 -16.58
N THR A 39 8.02 25.20 -15.99
CA THR A 39 7.44 25.05 -14.65
C THR A 39 6.42 23.93 -14.61
N HIS A 40 5.50 23.86 -15.58
CA HIS A 40 4.54 22.76 -15.69
C HIS A 40 5.22 21.39 -15.78
N SER A 41 6.26 21.25 -16.62
CA SER A 41 7.06 20.02 -16.71
C SER A 41 7.67 19.63 -15.36
N ASN A 42 8.24 20.60 -14.63
CA ASN A 42 8.84 20.33 -13.32
C ASN A 42 7.79 19.91 -12.29
N PHE A 43 6.66 20.60 -12.20
CA PHE A 43 5.58 20.23 -11.28
C PHE A 43 4.94 18.90 -11.64
N SER A 44 4.81 18.59 -12.93
CA SER A 44 4.30 17.30 -13.39
C SER A 44 5.21 16.15 -12.94
N LYS A 45 6.54 16.28 -13.08
CA LYS A 45 7.52 15.31 -12.57
C LYS A 45 7.45 15.14 -11.05
N ILE A 46 7.33 16.25 -10.31
CA ILE A 46 7.20 16.21 -8.85
C ILE A 46 5.92 15.47 -8.45
N CYS A 47 4.80 15.77 -9.11
CA CYS A 47 3.52 15.12 -8.88
C CYS A 47 3.62 13.61 -9.15
N GLU A 48 4.20 13.22 -10.29
CA GLU A 48 4.43 11.81 -10.63
C GLU A 48 5.31 11.11 -9.60
N ASN A 49 6.41 11.73 -9.17
CA ASN A 49 7.30 11.16 -8.16
C ASN A 49 6.61 11.04 -6.80
N SER A 50 5.77 12.01 -6.42
CA SER A 50 4.99 11.96 -5.19
C SER A 50 4.05 10.75 -5.16
N THR A 51 3.41 10.40 -6.29
CA THR A 51 2.56 9.21 -6.37
C THR A 51 3.30 7.88 -6.17
N LYS A 52 4.62 7.86 -6.40
CA LYS A 52 5.47 6.69 -6.19
C LYS A 52 5.86 6.50 -4.71
N VAL A 53 5.75 7.55 -3.89
CA VAL A 53 6.03 7.49 -2.45
C VAL A 53 4.83 6.90 -1.74
N SER A 54 4.88 5.61 -1.44
CA SER A 54 3.85 4.94 -0.64
C SER A 54 4.46 4.19 0.55
N ARG A 55 3.70 4.15 1.65
CA ARG A 55 4.09 3.39 2.84
C ARG A 55 4.35 1.91 2.51
N GLU A 56 3.53 1.33 1.65
CA GLU A 56 3.65 -0.05 1.19
C GLU A 56 5.01 -0.29 0.50
N ARG A 57 5.41 0.60 -0.42
CA ARG A 57 6.70 0.53 -1.10
C ARG A 57 7.86 0.61 -0.12
N ASN A 58 7.79 1.53 0.85
CA ASN A 58 8.82 1.68 1.88
C ASN A 58 8.97 0.41 2.75
N ILE A 59 7.86 -0.22 3.12
CA ILE A 59 7.89 -1.48 3.87
C ILE A 59 8.53 -2.59 3.03
N GLN A 60 8.20 -2.69 1.74
CA GLN A 60 8.81 -3.69 0.86
C GLN A 60 10.33 -3.51 0.75
N ILE A 61 10.80 -2.27 0.59
CA ILE A 61 12.24 -1.96 0.56
C ILE A 61 12.88 -2.35 1.90
N PHE A 62 12.28 -1.98 3.02
CA PHE A 62 12.76 -2.34 4.36
C PHE A 62 12.87 -3.87 4.53
N LEU A 63 11.85 -4.63 4.13
CA LEU A 63 11.86 -6.10 4.23
C LEU A 63 12.91 -6.74 3.31
N GLN A 64 13.23 -6.10 2.18
CA GLN A 64 14.29 -6.53 1.27
C GLN A 64 15.69 -6.28 1.87
N GLU A 65 15.90 -5.12 2.50
CA GLU A 65 17.15 -4.79 3.17
C GLU A 65 17.39 -5.64 4.42
N PHE A 66 16.32 -6.02 5.12
CA PHE A 66 16.38 -6.79 6.37
C PHE A 66 15.68 -8.15 6.24
N PRO A 67 16.29 -9.13 5.55
CA PRO A 67 15.67 -10.45 5.31
C PRO A 67 15.42 -11.26 6.59
N VAL A 68 15.95 -10.84 7.74
CA VAL A 68 15.62 -11.44 9.05
C VAL A 68 14.12 -11.41 9.34
N PHE A 69 13.40 -10.39 8.85
CA PHE A 69 11.96 -10.26 9.03
C PHE A 69 11.14 -11.11 8.06
N THR A 70 11.76 -11.67 7.01
CA THR A 70 11.10 -12.52 6.00
C THR A 70 11.49 -13.99 6.11
N ARG A 71 12.59 -14.32 6.80
CA ARG A 71 12.98 -15.71 7.07
C ARG A 71 12.05 -16.36 8.08
N THR A 72 11.20 -17.25 7.61
CA THR A 72 10.47 -18.17 8.48
C THR A 72 11.44 -19.22 9.03
N ALA A 73 11.66 -19.22 10.35
CA ALA A 73 12.42 -20.28 11.00
C ALA A 73 11.63 -21.60 10.92
N VAL A 74 12.17 -22.58 10.22
CA VAL A 74 11.61 -23.94 10.17
C VAL A 74 12.09 -24.69 11.41
N PHE A 75 11.19 -24.86 12.38
CA PHE A 75 11.45 -25.68 13.55
C PHE A 75 11.31 -27.16 13.18
N HIS A 76 12.38 -27.91 13.41
CA HIS A 76 12.40 -29.35 13.27
C HIS A 76 12.25 -30.00 14.64
N PHE A 77 11.53 -31.12 14.72
CA PHE A 77 11.45 -31.90 15.95
C PHE A 77 12.85 -32.39 16.36
N GLN A 78 13.24 -32.15 17.61
CA GLN A 78 14.50 -32.63 18.15
C GLN A 78 14.23 -33.84 19.05
N VAL A 79 14.71 -35.00 18.62
CA VAL A 79 14.57 -36.27 19.34
C VAL A 79 15.48 -36.26 20.56
N ALA A 80 14.96 -36.54 21.75
CA ALA A 80 15.80 -36.73 22.93
C ALA A 80 16.50 -38.11 22.87
N PRO A 81 17.70 -38.27 23.46
CA PRO A 81 18.47 -39.52 23.34
C PRO A 81 17.77 -40.81 23.77
N LYS A 82 16.66 -40.72 24.51
CA LYS A 82 15.89 -41.86 25.03
C LYS A 82 14.49 -41.99 24.42
N ASP A 83 14.16 -41.17 23.43
CA ASP A 83 12.84 -41.22 22.77
C ASP A 83 12.73 -42.46 21.89
N LYS A 84 11.68 -43.26 22.14
CA LYS A 84 11.35 -44.46 21.34
C LYS A 84 10.26 -44.21 20.31
N VAL A 85 9.66 -43.02 20.32
CA VAL A 85 8.55 -42.62 19.46
C VAL A 85 8.78 -41.18 19.02
N CYS A 86 8.89 -40.99 17.70
CA CYS A 86 9.16 -39.68 17.09
C CYS A 86 8.04 -39.23 16.15
N ILE A 87 6.98 -40.04 16.03
CA ILE A 87 5.82 -39.83 15.16
C ILE A 87 4.56 -40.12 15.96
N LEU A 88 3.48 -39.41 15.65
CA LEU A 88 2.16 -39.66 16.25
C LEU A 88 1.76 -41.11 16.00
N LYS A 89 1.63 -41.88 17.08
CA LYS A 89 1.12 -43.25 17.04
C LYS A 89 -0.32 -43.21 17.51
N GLN A 90 -1.24 -43.52 16.60
CA GLN A 90 -2.64 -43.71 16.95
C GLN A 90 -2.74 -44.98 17.79
N HIS A 91 -2.77 -44.82 19.10
CA HIS A 91 -3.13 -45.92 20.00
C HIS A 91 -4.63 -46.13 19.82
N SER A 92 -5.02 -47.23 19.17
CA SER A 92 -6.41 -47.67 19.21
C SER A 92 -6.77 -47.90 20.67
N SER A 93 -7.50 -46.98 21.29
CA SER A 93 -8.19 -47.25 22.54
C SER A 93 -9.04 -48.50 22.29
N SER A 94 -8.85 -49.51 23.12
CA SER A 94 -9.65 -50.72 23.12
C SER A 94 -11.14 -50.38 23.05
N ALA A 95 -11.82 -50.96 22.05
CA ALA A 95 -13.25 -51.28 21.92
C ALA A 95 -14.38 -50.45 22.59
N GLU A 96 -14.19 -49.27 23.21
CA GLU A 96 -15.29 -48.61 23.94
C GLU A 96 -15.17 -47.08 24.15
N GLY A 97 -14.23 -46.38 23.51
CA GLY A 97 -14.15 -44.93 23.69
C GLY A 97 -13.31 -44.17 22.68
N GLU A 98 -13.72 -42.92 22.42
CA GLU A 98 -13.00 -41.96 21.59
C GLU A 98 -11.64 -41.59 22.19
N SER A 99 -10.60 -41.54 21.35
CA SER A 99 -9.25 -41.22 21.80
C SER A 99 -9.10 -39.75 22.23
N CYS A 100 -8.17 -39.47 23.14
CA CYS A 100 -7.85 -38.09 23.53
C CYS A 100 -7.38 -37.24 22.33
N LEU A 101 -6.71 -37.87 21.36
CA LEU A 101 -6.26 -37.22 20.13
C LEU A 101 -7.44 -36.77 19.27
N ASP A 102 -8.47 -37.61 19.11
CA ASP A 102 -9.67 -37.24 18.34
C ASP A 102 -10.39 -36.05 18.97
N LYS A 103 -10.47 -36.02 20.32
CA LYS A 103 -11.05 -34.88 21.05
C LYS A 103 -10.28 -33.58 20.81
N GLU A 104 -8.95 -33.63 20.84
CA GLU A 104 -8.10 -32.47 20.60
C GLU A 104 -8.16 -32.03 19.12
N ALA A 105 -8.18 -32.98 18.17
CA ALA A 105 -8.35 -32.70 16.74
C ALA A 105 -9.68 -31.98 16.45
N ARG A 106 -10.79 -32.45 17.05
CA ARG A 106 -12.10 -31.78 16.92
C ARG A 106 -12.10 -30.39 17.55
N LYS A 107 -11.44 -30.20 18.69
CA LYS A 107 -11.30 -28.88 19.31
C LYS A 107 -10.55 -27.90 18.40
N TRP A 108 -9.44 -28.32 17.79
CA TRP A 108 -8.71 -27.47 16.84
C TRP A 108 -9.50 -27.23 15.55
N SER A 109 -10.22 -28.22 15.05
CA SER A 109 -11.13 -28.07 13.91
C SER A 109 -12.23 -27.03 14.19
N ALA A 110 -12.89 -27.13 15.34
CA ALA A 110 -13.92 -26.17 15.76
C ALA A 110 -13.35 -24.75 15.93
N LYS A 111 -12.15 -24.63 16.48
CA LYS A 111 -11.44 -23.36 16.59
C LYS A 111 -11.10 -22.77 15.22
N ALA A 112 -10.58 -23.58 14.29
CA ALA A 112 -10.28 -23.14 12.93
C ALA A 112 -11.54 -22.61 12.23
N ALA A 113 -12.67 -23.34 12.34
CA ALA A 113 -13.94 -22.88 11.79
C ALA A 113 -14.43 -21.57 12.42
N LYS A 114 -14.24 -21.38 13.73
CA LYS A 114 -14.57 -20.13 14.43
C LYS A 114 -13.70 -18.96 13.96
N ASP A 115 -12.39 -19.16 13.90
CA ASP A 115 -11.44 -18.12 13.47
C ASP A 115 -11.69 -17.72 12.01
N TYR A 116 -12.00 -18.69 11.14
CA TYR A 116 -12.40 -18.41 9.76
C TYR A 116 -13.63 -17.49 9.67
N LYS A 117 -14.65 -17.73 10.51
CA LYS A 117 -15.84 -16.86 10.58
C LYS A 117 -15.49 -15.45 11.05
N ILE A 118 -14.60 -15.33 12.05
CA ILE A 118 -14.12 -14.03 12.55
C ILE A 118 -13.41 -13.25 11.43
N ILE A 119 -12.53 -13.91 10.68
CA ILE A 119 -11.80 -13.30 9.55
C ILE A 119 -12.80 -12.83 8.48
N SER A 120 -13.68 -13.73 8.00
CA SER A 120 -14.65 -13.41 6.95
C SER A 120 -15.61 -12.28 7.34
N HIS A 121 -16.04 -12.21 8.60
CA HIS A 121 -16.89 -11.14 9.09
C HIS A 121 -16.10 -9.84 9.27
N GLY A 122 -14.89 -9.92 9.83
CA GLY A 122 -14.01 -8.78 10.04
C GLY A 122 -13.62 -8.10 8.72
N ASP A 123 -13.29 -8.87 7.69
CA ASP A 123 -12.97 -8.33 6.36
C ASP A 123 -14.15 -7.57 5.75
N ARG A 124 -15.37 -8.11 5.88
CA ARG A 124 -16.60 -7.41 5.45
C ARG A 124 -16.84 -6.14 6.26
N ALA A 125 -16.62 -6.18 7.57
CA ALA A 125 -16.73 -5.01 8.43
C ALA A 125 -15.70 -3.93 8.05
N LEU A 126 -14.46 -4.31 7.71
CA LEU A 126 -13.44 -3.39 7.24
C LEU A 126 -13.80 -2.73 5.92
N GLN A 127 -14.34 -3.48 4.96
CA GLN A 127 -14.82 -2.91 3.70
C GLN A 127 -15.92 -1.87 3.92
N MET A 128 -16.85 -2.13 4.84
CA MET A 128 -17.91 -1.17 5.17
C MET A 128 -17.37 0.07 5.89
N LEU A 129 -16.46 -0.11 6.85
CA LEU A 129 -15.84 0.99 7.58
C LEU A 129 -14.96 1.85 6.67
N ASP A 130 -14.21 1.25 5.74
CA ASP A 130 -13.39 1.98 4.75
C ASP A 130 -14.26 2.86 3.83
N ARG A 131 -15.40 2.34 3.36
CA ARG A 131 -16.38 3.13 2.60
C ARG A 131 -16.94 4.29 3.40
N ARG A 132 -17.26 4.07 4.68
CA ARG A 132 -17.74 5.14 5.57
C ARG A 132 -16.65 6.16 5.84
N PHE A 133 -15.43 5.73 6.11
CA PHE A 133 -14.30 6.60 6.38
C PHE A 133 -14.03 7.58 5.23
N LYS A 134 -14.08 7.10 3.98
CA LYS A 134 -13.94 7.93 2.77
C LYS A 134 -15.01 9.01 2.61
N LEU A 135 -16.18 8.85 3.24
CA LEU A 135 -17.30 9.78 3.17
C LEU A 135 -17.36 10.75 4.36
N LEU A 136 -16.52 10.56 5.37
CA LEU A 136 -16.56 11.31 6.64
C LEU A 136 -15.37 12.26 6.74
N SER A 137 -15.57 13.40 7.41
CA SER A 137 -14.51 14.34 7.79
C SER A 137 -14.74 14.82 9.22
N GLY A 138 -13.66 15.21 9.92
CA GLY A 138 -13.72 15.64 11.32
C GLY A 138 -13.76 14.49 12.34
N ASP A 139 -14.30 14.76 13.53
CA ASP A 139 -14.25 13.89 14.71
C ASP A 139 -14.89 12.50 14.50
N THR A 140 -15.97 12.43 13.71
CA THR A 140 -16.60 11.16 13.30
C THR A 140 -15.65 10.27 12.50
N GLY A 141 -14.72 10.86 11.73
CA GLY A 141 -13.68 10.14 10.99
C GLY A 141 -12.70 9.43 11.92
N VAL A 142 -12.29 10.09 13.00
CA VAL A 142 -11.35 9.55 14.01
C VAL A 142 -11.97 8.35 14.74
N SER A 143 -13.25 8.42 15.11
CA SER A 143 -13.96 7.29 15.74
C SER A 143 -14.05 6.07 14.81
N VAL A 144 -14.30 6.29 13.51
CA VAL A 144 -14.36 5.22 12.52
C VAL A 144 -12.99 4.61 12.29
N GLU A 145 -11.94 5.43 12.23
CA GLU A 145 -10.55 4.96 12.11
C GLU A 145 -10.15 4.08 13.29
N GLN A 146 -10.48 4.48 14.52
CA GLN A 146 -10.22 3.68 15.71
C GLN A 146 -10.90 2.30 15.64
N LYS A 147 -12.18 2.25 15.24
CA LYS A 147 -12.89 0.99 15.03
C LYS A 147 -12.26 0.13 13.93
N MET A 148 -11.74 0.75 12.87
CA MET A 148 -11.01 0.02 11.82
C MET A 148 -9.76 -0.64 12.37
N VAL A 149 -9.01 0.03 13.25
CA VAL A 149 -7.82 -0.54 13.91
C VAL A 149 -8.19 -1.73 14.78
N GLU A 150 -9.26 -1.62 15.58
CA GLU A 150 -9.74 -2.71 16.42
C GLU A 150 -10.15 -3.95 15.62
N VAL A 151 -10.90 -3.75 14.52
CA VAL A 151 -11.31 -4.85 13.64
C VAL A 151 -10.10 -5.47 12.95
N LYS A 152 -9.14 -4.67 12.47
CA LYS A 152 -7.87 -5.18 11.89
C LYS A 152 -7.13 -6.05 12.87
N GLU A 153 -7.03 -5.61 14.13
CA GLU A 153 -6.34 -6.38 15.17
C GLU A 153 -7.07 -7.67 15.51
N SER A 154 -8.41 -7.66 15.54
CA SER A 154 -9.22 -8.86 15.71
C SER A 154 -9.01 -9.88 14.58
N VAL A 155 -9.02 -9.42 13.33
CA VAL A 155 -8.74 -10.25 12.15
C VAL A 155 -7.32 -10.81 12.21
N ARG A 156 -6.32 -10.00 12.53
CA ARG A 156 -4.93 -10.43 12.66
C ARG A 156 -4.76 -11.54 13.70
N LYS A 157 -5.37 -11.39 14.89
CA LYS A 157 -5.36 -12.42 15.93
C LYS A 157 -6.02 -13.71 15.45
N ALA A 158 -7.15 -13.62 14.75
CA ALA A 158 -7.86 -14.77 14.20
C ALA A 158 -7.05 -15.47 13.08
N GLN A 159 -6.34 -14.74 12.22
CA GLN A 159 -5.46 -15.31 11.20
C GLN A 159 -4.33 -16.14 11.81
N VAL A 160 -3.65 -15.61 12.84
CA VAL A 160 -2.64 -16.36 13.59
C VAL A 160 -3.27 -17.58 14.26
N GLY A 161 -4.43 -17.40 14.88
CA GLY A 161 -5.19 -18.48 15.53
C GLY A 161 -5.59 -19.61 14.59
N LEU A 162 -5.97 -19.28 13.35
CA LEU A 162 -6.33 -20.21 12.28
C LEU A 162 -5.11 -20.99 11.80
N LEU A 163 -3.99 -20.32 11.54
CA LEU A 163 -2.76 -20.98 11.10
C LEU A 163 -2.25 -21.98 12.14
N LEU A 164 -2.30 -21.61 13.42
CA LEU A 164 -1.98 -22.53 14.52
C LEU A 164 -2.95 -23.69 14.55
N ALA A 165 -4.26 -23.43 14.52
CA ALA A 165 -5.28 -24.48 14.58
C ALA A 165 -5.20 -25.46 13.41
N GLN A 166 -4.96 -24.96 12.19
CA GLN A 166 -4.72 -25.79 11.01
C GLN A 166 -3.48 -26.66 11.23
N ARG A 167 -2.37 -26.08 11.67
CA ARG A 167 -1.14 -26.84 11.94
C ARG A 167 -1.39 -27.96 12.97
N TYR A 168 -2.11 -27.70 14.05
CA TYR A 168 -2.45 -28.72 15.05
C TYR A 168 -3.47 -29.76 14.58
N CYS A 169 -4.27 -29.46 13.55
CA CYS A 169 -5.24 -30.40 13.00
C CYS A 169 -4.62 -31.34 11.96
N TYR A 170 -3.54 -30.92 11.28
CA TYR A 170 -2.83 -31.69 10.26
C TYR A 170 -1.58 -32.41 10.78
N CYS A 171 -1.20 -32.21 12.05
CA CYS A 171 -0.16 -32.98 12.74
C CYS A 171 -0.75 -34.25 13.34
#